data_AF-A0AAV9KMB1-F1
#
_entry.id   AF-A0AAV9KMB1-F1
#
_cell.length_a   1.000
_cell.length_b   1.000
_cell.length_c   1.000
_cell.angle_alpha   90.00
_cell.angle_beta   90.00
_cell.angle_gamma   90.00
#
_symmetry.space_group_name_H-M   'P 1'
#
loop_
_entity.id
_entity.type
_entity.pdbx_description
1 polymer ?
#
loop_
_entity_poly.entity_id
_entity_poly.type
_entity_poly.pdbx_seq_one_letter_code
_entity_poly.pdbx_strand_id
1 'polypeptide(L)' 'MTKISYERVLVEVDVAQPLPDNIDISTPYCEFQNSMEYYSHPKFYFSCMMFVHDLPHCWNKIDGGVVEEEF' A
#
# COMPACT_ATOMS: atom_id res chain seq x y z
N MET A 1 -34.41 5.94 -1.57
CA MET A 1 -33.05 6.22 -2.08
C MET A 1 -32.13 6.30 -0.88
N THR A 2 -31.27 5.31 -0.70
CA THR A 2 -30.38 5.20 0.48
C THR A 2 -29.26 6.23 0.35
N LYS A 3 -29.05 7.06 1.38
CA LYS A 3 -28.00 8.08 1.36
C LYS A 3 -26.69 7.41 1.73
N ILE A 4 -25.79 7.26 0.78
CA ILE A 4 -24.46 6.69 1.04
C ILE A 4 -23.58 7.81 1.60
N SER A 5 -22.95 7.55 2.75
CA SER A 5 -21.96 8.43 3.35
C SER A 5 -20.58 7.81 3.14
N TYR A 6 -19.60 8.63 2.78
CA TYR A 6 -18.21 8.21 2.60
C TYR A 6 -17.32 9.04 3.51
N GLU A 7 -16.31 8.40 4.07
CA GLU A 7 -15.23 9.03 4.82
C GLU A 7 -13.89 8.58 4.25
N ARG A 8 -12.88 9.46 4.26
CA ARG A 8 -11.52 9.13 3.84
C ARG A 8 -10.60 9.18 5.04
N VAL A 9 -9.91 8.08 5.28
CA VAL A 9 -8.91 7.96 6.34
C VAL A 9 -7.54 7.85 5.69
N LEU A 10 -6.57 8.61 6.20
CA LEU A 10 -5.16 8.46 5.87
C LEU A 10 -4.52 7.57 6.93
N VAL A 11 -3.83 6.52 6.49
CA VAL A 11 -3.15 5.57 7.37
C VAL A 11 -1.66 5.65 7.09
N GLU A 12 -0.86 5.87 8.13
CA GLU A 12 0.58 5.72 8.07
C GLU A 12 0.93 4.24 8.27
N VAL A 13 1.71 3.70 7.35
CA VAL A 13 2.14 2.29 7.36
C VAL A 13 3.65 2.19 7.32
N ASP A 14 4.20 1.18 7.99
CA ASP A 14 5.60 0.82 7.82
C ASP A 14 5.79 0.19 6.44
N VAL A 15 6.66 0.80 5.65
CA VAL A 15 6.94 0.39 4.28
C VAL A 15 7.67 -0.96 4.21
N ALA A 16 8.33 -1.37 5.29
CA ALA A 16 9.00 -2.66 5.37
C ALA A 16 8.02 -3.82 5.60
N GLN A 17 6.74 -3.54 5.84
CA GLN A 17 5.70 -4.52 6.12
C GLN A 17 4.72 -4.62 4.94
N PRO A 18 4.08 -5.78 4.73
CA PRO A 18 3.03 -5.92 3.72
C PRO A 18 1.85 -4.98 4.01
N LEU A 19 1.21 -4.50 2.94
CA LEU A 19 -0.02 -3.71 3.06
C LEU A 19 -1.15 -4.57 3.66
N PRO A 20 -1.95 -4.03 4.60
CA PRO A 20 -2.99 -4.81 5.27
C PRO A 20 -4.19 -5.07 4.35
N ASP A 21 -4.60 -6.33 4.23
CA ASP A 21 -5.79 -6.69 3.44
C ASP A 21 -7.10 -6.24 4.09
N ASN A 22 -7.10 -6.04 5.41
CA ASN A 22 -8.27 -5.64 6.19
C ASN A 22 -7.89 -4.67 7.30
N ILE A 23 -8.82 -3.81 7.68
CA ILE A 23 -8.72 -2.92 8.84
C ILE A 23 -9.90 -3.12 9.78
N ASP A 24 -9.62 -3.18 11.08
CA ASP A 24 -10.64 -3.22 12.11
C ASP A 24 -10.99 -1.79 12.52
N ILE A 25 -12.28 -1.45 12.42
CA ILE A 25 -12.81 -0.13 12.78
C ILE A 25 -13.66 -0.30 14.02
N SER A 26 -13.23 0.37 15.10
CA SER A 26 -14.00 0.49 16.33
C SER A 26 -14.61 1.88 16.43
N THR A 27 -15.94 1.93 16.49
CA THR A 27 -16.71 3.14 16.79
C THR A 27 -17.40 2.96 18.14
N PRO A 28 -17.88 4.04 18.79
CA PRO A 28 -18.67 3.93 20.02
C PRO A 28 -19.93 3.06 19.89
N TYR A 29 -20.38 2.76 18.67
CA TYR A 29 -21.63 2.05 18.40
C TYR A 29 -21.42 0.62 17.90
N CYS A 30 -20.31 0.35 17.22
CA CYS A 30 -20.00 -0.97 16.67
C CYS A 30 -18.52 -1.12 16.32
N GLU A 31 -18.10 -2.38 16.26
CA GLU A 31 -16.84 -2.83 15.69
C GLU A 31 -17.14 -3.58 14.39
N PHE A 32 -16.37 -3.31 13.34
CA PHE A 32 -16.50 -4.01 12.07
C PHE A 32 -15.18 -4.04 11.33
N GLN A 33 -14.99 -5.07 10.52
CA GLN A 33 -13.81 -5.26 9.69
C GLN A 33 -14.13 -4.83 8.25
N ASN A 34 -13.27 -4.01 7.68
CA ASN A 34 -13.37 -3.58 6.29
C ASN A 34 -12.24 -4.17 5.48
N SER A 35 -12.58 -4.79 4.35
CA SER A 35 -11.60 -5.18 3.33
C SER A 35 -11.03 -3.94 2.63
N MET A 36 -9.73 -3.89 2.45
CA MET A 36 -9.05 -2.80 1.78
C MET A 36 -9.04 -3.02 0.27
N GLU A 37 -9.51 -2.01 -0.48
CA GLU A 37 -9.37 -1.96 -1.94
C GLU A 37 -8.29 -0.95 -2.30
N TYR A 38 -7.18 -1.45 -2.86
CA TYR A 38 -6.11 -0.60 -3.35
C TYR A 38 -6.35 -0.28 -4.82
N TYR A 39 -6.41 1.02 -5.14
CA TYR A 39 -6.56 1.48 -6.53
C TYR A 39 -5.49 0.90 -7.48
N SER A 40 -4.28 0.70 -6.93
CA SER A 40 -3.22 -0.09 -7.52
C SER A 40 -2.40 -0.64 -6.36
N HIS A 41 -1.99 -1.90 -6.34
CA HIS A 41 -0.88 -2.32 -5.47
C HIS A 41 0.34 -1.53 -5.95
N PRO A 42 0.76 -0.47 -5.24
CA PRO A 42 1.88 0.32 -5.73
C PRO A 42 3.09 -0.61 -5.72
N LYS A 43 3.73 -0.80 -6.87
CA LYS A 43 4.97 -1.59 -6.94
C LYS A 43 5.94 -0.99 -5.92
N PHE A 44 6.28 -1.77 -4.91
CA PHE A 44 7.25 -1.40 -3.90
C PHE A 44 8.61 -1.95 -4.31
N TYR A 45 9.60 -1.07 -4.40
CA TYR A 45 10.97 -1.47 -4.68
C TYR A 45 11.77 -1.41 -3.39
N PHE A 46 12.04 -2.60 -2.82
CA PHE A 46 12.85 -2.74 -1.60
C PHE A 46 14.21 -2.03 -1.73
N SER A 47 14.81 -2.05 -2.93
CA SER A 47 16.12 -1.46 -3.17
C SER A 47 16.18 0.04 -2.91
N CYS A 48 15.09 0.80 -3.12
CA CYS A 48 15.07 2.25 -2.92
C CYS A 48 14.03 2.73 -1.89
N MET A 49 13.25 1.82 -1.31
CA MET A 49 12.17 2.10 -0.34
C MET A 49 11.13 3.12 -0.86
N MET A 50 10.87 3.12 -2.17
CA MET A 50 9.91 4.03 -2.80
C MET A 50 8.79 3.26 -3.50
N PHE A 51 7.60 3.84 -3.48
CA PHE A 51 6.44 3.37 -4.24
C PHE A 51 6.37 4.02 -5.62
N VAL A 52 5.62 3.38 -6.54
CA VAL A 52 5.16 3.98 -7.82
C VAL A 52 6.29 4.54 -8.69
N HIS A 53 7.21 3.66 -9.08
CA HIS A 53 8.13 3.92 -10.19
C HIS A 53 8.45 2.61 -10.91
N ASP A 54 8.94 2.66 -12.14
CA ASP A 54 9.47 1.48 -12.82
C ASP A 54 10.98 1.36 -12.57
N LEU A 55 11.55 0.15 -12.73
CA LEU A 55 13.01 -0.08 -12.64
C LEU A 55 13.87 1.01 -13.32
N PRO A 56 13.52 1.54 -14.52
CA PRO A 56 14.30 2.61 -15.17
C PRO A 56 14.28 3.95 -14.45
N HIS A 57 13.33 4.17 -13.55
CA HIS A 57 13.10 5.38 -12.77
C HIS A 57 13.44 5.20 -11.28
N CYS A 58 14.00 4.05 -10.89
CA CYS A 58 14.50 3.83 -9.54
C CYS A 58 15.67 4.77 -9.28
N TRP A 59 15.62 5.55 -8.19
CA TRP A 59 16.69 6.50 -7.85
C TRP A 59 18.00 5.77 -7.50
N ASN A 60 17.90 4.54 -6.97
CA ASN A 60 19.06 3.66 -6.76
C ASN A 60 19.52 2.98 -8.06
N LYS A 61 19.76 3.77 -9.13
CA LYS A 61 20.61 3.32 -10.23
C LYS A 61 22.02 3.13 -9.68
N ILE A 62 22.25 2.00 -9.02
CA ILE A 62 23.58 1.45 -8.89
C ILE A 62 23.88 0.93 -10.28
N ASP A 63 24.85 1.56 -10.96
CA ASP A 63 25.39 1.10 -12.22
C ASP A 63 25.69 -0.41 -12.14
N GLY A 64 24.88 -1.22 -12.84
CA GLY A 64 25.13 -2.63 -13.08
C GLY A 64 24.65 -3.59 -11.99
N GLY A 65 23.46 -4.16 -12.17
CA GLY A 65 23.07 -5.36 -11.43
C GLY A 65 21.57 -5.60 -11.46
N VAL A 66 21.12 -6.37 -12.44
CA VAL A 66 19.79 -6.99 -12.43
C VAL A 66 19.70 -7.86 -11.19
N VAL A 67 18.79 -7.56 -10.27
CA VAL A 67 18.33 -8.53 -9.28
C VAL A 67 16.87 -8.80 -9.62
N GLU A 68 16.68 -9.87 -10.40
CA GLU A 68 15.40 -10.57 -10.46
C GLU A 68 15.19 -11.20 -9.08
N GLU A 69 14.14 -10.79 -8.36
CA GLU A 69 13.56 -11.67 -7.34
C GLU A 69 12.14 -11.99 -7.80
N GLU A 70 12.01 -13.22 -8.33
CA GLU A 70 10.75 -13.92 -8.45
C GLU A 70 10.15 -14.15 -7.06
N PHE A 71 8.91 -13.71 -6.86
CA PHE A 71 7.94 -14.35 -5.98
C PHE A 71 6.52 -14.15 -6.55
#